data_AF-A0A6B3GKP9-F1
#
_entry.id   AF-A0A6B3GKP9-F1
#
_cell.length_a   1.000
_cell.length_b   1.000
_cell.length_c   1.000
_cell.angle_alpha   90.00
_cell.angle_beta   90.00
_cell.angle_gamma   90.00
#
_symmetry.space_group_name_H-M   'P 1'
#
loop_
_entity.id
_entity.type
_entity.pdbx_description
1 polymer ?
#
loop_
_entity_poly.entity_id
_entity_poly.type
_entity_poly.pdbx_seq_one_letter_code
_entity_poly.pdbx_strand_id
1 'polypeptide(L)'
;RSALGIHSAEERQRHLDTGSYEPTFEADGLDADSLAQSAPLHAEPLKAVPAPAESAAKAAPKTAHTSAELVEMQLGISADAPLCFSCGTKMQRAGSCY
;
A
#
# COMPACT_ATOMS: atom_id res chain seq x y z
N ARG A 1 -7.62 -5.35 28.19
CA ARG A 1 -6.89 -6.43 28.90
C ARG A 1 -5.93 -7.13 27.93
N SER A 2 -6.44 -7.77 26.88
CA SER A 2 -5.63 -8.30 25.77
C SER A 2 -4.77 -7.24 25.08
N ALA A 3 -5.31 -6.02 24.88
CA ALA A 3 -4.55 -4.87 24.34
C ALA A 3 -3.34 -4.43 25.18
N LEU A 4 -3.24 -4.88 26.44
CA LEU A 4 -2.09 -4.65 27.32
C LEU A 4 -1.16 -5.88 27.39
N GLY A 5 -1.36 -6.86 26.50
CA GLY A 5 -0.63 -8.14 26.49
C GLY A 5 -1.03 -9.11 27.61
N ILE A 6 -2.14 -8.85 28.31
CA ILE A 6 -2.60 -9.70 29.42
C ILE A 6 -3.62 -10.69 28.89
N HIS A 7 -3.22 -11.95 28.78
CA HIS A 7 -4.07 -13.05 28.32
C HIS A 7 -4.57 -13.93 29.48
N SER A 8 -5.80 -14.42 29.40
CA SER A 8 -6.35 -15.42 30.33
C SER A 8 -5.75 -16.81 30.09
N ALA A 9 -6.00 -17.77 30.98
CA ALA A 9 -5.57 -19.16 30.78
C ALA A 9 -6.24 -19.79 29.54
N GLU A 10 -7.52 -19.52 29.34
CA GLU A 10 -8.30 -20.00 28.19
C GLU A 10 -7.80 -19.39 26.86
N GLU A 11 -7.47 -18.10 26.86
CA GLU A 11 -6.92 -17.40 25.68
C GLU A 11 -5.54 -17.99 25.28
N ARG A 12 -4.69 -18.32 26.25
CA ARG A 12 -3.39 -18.98 25.99
C ARG A 12 -3.54 -20.41 25.48
N GLN A 13 -4.47 -21.17 26.04
CA GLN A 13 -4.75 -22.53 25.56
C GLN A 13 -5.16 -22.49 24.09
N ARG A 14 -6.06 -21.56 23.74
CA ARG A 14 -6.50 -21.36 22.37
C ARG A 14 -5.34 -21.02 21.41
N HIS A 15 -4.44 -20.14 21.82
CA HIS A 15 -3.29 -19.81 20.97
C HIS A 15 -2.35 -21.00 20.73
N LEU A 16 -2.25 -21.95 21.66
CA LEU A 16 -1.53 -23.21 21.42
C LEU A 16 -2.24 -24.08 20.39
N ASP A 17 -3.56 -24.11 20.43
CA ASP A 17 -4.39 -24.96 19.56
C ASP A 17 -4.59 -24.36 18.15
N THR A 18 -4.77 -23.04 18.03
CA THR A 18 -5.15 -22.35 16.78
C THR A 18 -4.13 -21.32 16.29
N GLY A 19 -3.12 -20.97 17.09
CA GLY A 19 -2.17 -19.90 16.78
C GLY A 19 -2.74 -18.49 16.90
N SER A 20 -3.97 -18.31 17.40
CA SER A 20 -4.60 -17.01 17.58
C SER A 20 -5.28 -16.86 18.94
N TYR A 21 -5.13 -15.69 19.55
CA TYR A 21 -5.85 -15.30 20.77
C TYR A 21 -7.25 -14.78 20.49
N GLU A 22 -7.54 -14.42 19.24
CA GLU A 22 -8.84 -13.86 18.87
C GLU A 22 -9.92 -14.94 18.89
N PRO A 23 -11.13 -14.61 19.37
CA PRO A 23 -12.25 -15.49 19.16
C PRO A 23 -12.53 -15.61 17.67
N THR A 24 -12.61 -16.84 17.18
CA THR A 24 -13.03 -17.11 15.81
C THR A 24 -14.52 -16.81 15.71
N PHE A 25 -14.86 -15.54 15.47
CA PHE A 25 -16.23 -15.11 15.15
C PHE A 25 -16.62 -15.45 13.70
N GLU A 26 -15.68 -15.95 12.90
CA GLU A 26 -15.77 -16.00 11.44
C GLU A 26 -15.56 -17.43 10.91
N ALA A 27 -16.43 -18.36 11.28
CA ALA A 27 -16.63 -19.60 10.50
C ALA A 27 -18.03 -19.68 9.89
N ASP A 28 -18.87 -18.64 10.09
CA ASP A 28 -20.27 -18.64 9.69
C ASP A 28 -20.57 -17.28 9.00
N GLY A 29 -20.17 -17.12 7.74
CA GLY A 29 -20.73 -16.04 6.91
C GLY A 29 -19.81 -15.29 5.95
N LEU A 30 -18.50 -15.54 5.91
CA LEU A 30 -17.65 -14.94 4.88
C LEU A 30 -17.72 -15.76 3.59
N ASP A 31 -18.78 -15.52 2.81
CA ASP A 31 -18.91 -16.03 1.44
C ASP A 31 -17.97 -15.26 0.51
N ALA A 32 -16.78 -15.82 0.32
CA ALA A 32 -15.74 -15.25 -0.55
C ALA A 32 -16.22 -15.04 -2.00
N ASP A 33 -17.19 -15.84 -2.47
CA ASP A 33 -17.76 -15.72 -3.82
C ASP A 33 -18.68 -14.50 -3.95
N SER A 34 -19.45 -14.16 -2.91
CA SER A 34 -20.23 -12.91 -2.84
C SER A 34 -19.34 -11.67 -2.86
N LEU A 35 -18.16 -11.73 -2.25
CA LEU A 35 -17.18 -10.62 -2.23
C LEU A 35 -16.44 -10.44 -3.57
N ALA A 36 -16.47 -11.42 -4.46
CA ALA A 36 -15.78 -11.38 -5.75
C ALA A 36 -16.51 -10.58 -6.86
N GLN A 37 -17.38 -9.62 -6.49
CA GLN A 37 -18.13 -8.75 -7.41
C GLN A 37 -17.25 -7.63 -8.01
N SER A 38 -16.20 -8.00 -8.72
CA SER A 38 -15.42 -7.04 -9.51
C SER A 38 -16.25 -6.45 -10.66
N ALA A 39 -15.92 -5.21 -11.07
CA ALA A 39 -16.65 -4.46 -12.08
C ALA A 39 -16.69 -5.19 -13.44
N PRO A 40 -17.79 -5.09 -14.21
CA PRO A 40 -17.87 -5.73 -15.52
C PRO A 40 -16.79 -5.19 -16.45
N LEU A 41 -15.90 -6.07 -16.92
CA LEU A 41 -14.96 -5.76 -17.99
C LEU A 41 -15.74 -5.65 -19.29
N HIS A 42 -16.24 -4.46 -19.58
CA HIS A 42 -16.76 -4.17 -20.91
C HIS A 42 -15.56 -4.16 -21.87
N ALA A 43 -15.38 -5.27 -22.58
CA ALA A 43 -14.39 -5.40 -23.63
C ALA A 43 -14.84 -4.62 -24.87
N GLU A 44 -14.79 -3.30 -24.79
CA GLU A 44 -14.83 -2.45 -25.98
C GLU A 44 -13.57 -2.73 -26.81
N PRO A 45 -13.69 -2.96 -28.13
CA PRO A 45 -12.52 -3.04 -28.98
C PRO A 45 -11.79 -1.70 -28.94
N LEU A 46 -10.56 -1.70 -28.43
CA LEU A 46 -9.70 -0.53 -28.40
C LEU A 46 -9.57 0.01 -29.83
N LYS A 47 -10.19 1.16 -30.10
CA LYS A 47 -9.94 1.92 -31.33
C LYS A 47 -8.44 2.23 -31.36
N ALA A 48 -7.79 1.85 -32.45
CA ALA A 48 -6.40 2.20 -32.70
C ALA A 48 -6.25 3.73 -32.67
N VAL A 49 -5.69 4.23 -31.58
CA VAL A 49 -5.28 5.63 -31.46
C VAL A 49 -4.03 5.78 -32.33
N PRO A 50 -3.99 6.72 -33.30
CA PRO A 50 -2.77 6.97 -34.06
C PRO A 50 -1.67 7.36 -33.09
N ALA A 51 -0.50 6.75 -33.26
CA ALA A 51 0.67 7.00 -32.43
C ALA A 51 0.92 8.52 -32.36
N PRO A 52 0.97 9.12 -31.16
CA PRO A 52 1.34 10.52 -31.05
C PRO A 52 2.76 10.66 -31.58
N ALA A 53 2.95 11.61 -32.50
CA ALA A 53 4.28 11.97 -32.97
C ALA A 53 5.17 12.22 -31.75
N GLU A 54 6.31 11.53 -31.69
CA GLU A 54 7.34 11.72 -30.68
C GLU A 54 7.85 13.16 -30.77
N SER A 55 7.17 14.07 -30.10
CA SER A 55 7.83 15.27 -29.64
C SER A 55 8.85 14.78 -28.62
N ALA A 56 10.13 14.93 -28.95
CA ALA A 56 11.21 14.77 -28.00
C ALA A 56 11.01 15.82 -26.91
N ALA A 57 10.13 15.52 -25.96
CA ALA A 57 9.94 16.31 -24.76
C ALA A 57 11.29 16.30 -24.07
N LYS A 58 11.97 17.46 -24.08
CA LYS A 58 13.16 17.67 -23.27
C LYS A 58 12.82 17.20 -21.87
N ALA A 59 13.51 16.18 -21.39
CA ALA A 59 13.32 15.68 -20.04
C ALA A 59 13.40 16.88 -19.09
N ALA A 60 12.37 17.06 -18.27
CA ALA A 60 12.34 18.14 -17.31
C ALA A 60 13.63 18.07 -16.46
N PRO A 61 14.25 19.21 -16.13
CA PRO A 61 15.44 19.21 -15.29
C PRO A 61 15.09 18.50 -13.98
N LYS A 62 15.86 17.47 -13.62
CA LYS A 62 15.72 16.76 -12.35
C LYS A 62 16.25 17.69 -11.25
N THR A 63 15.41 18.60 -10.77
CA THR A 63 15.72 19.51 -9.66
C THR A 63 15.22 18.90 -8.36
N ALA A 64 16.11 18.70 -7.40
CA ALA A 64 15.71 18.27 -6.07
C ALA A 64 15.12 19.49 -5.33
N HIS A 65 13.89 19.35 -4.85
CA HIS A 65 13.21 20.35 -4.03
C HIS A 65 13.38 20.06 -2.54
N THR A 66 13.91 18.88 -2.19
CA THR A 66 14.21 18.47 -0.81
C THR A 66 15.54 17.73 -0.74
N SER A 67 16.12 17.65 0.46
CA SER A 67 17.33 16.84 0.71
C SER A 67 17.11 15.35 0.41
N ALA A 68 15.90 14.84 0.68
CA ALA A 68 15.50 13.47 0.35
C ALA A 68 15.52 13.23 -1.16
N GLU A 69 14.98 14.16 -1.96
CA GLU A 69 15.02 14.07 -3.42
C GLU A 69 16.45 14.11 -3.97
N LEU A 70 17.37 14.84 -3.33
CA LEU A 70 18.77 14.87 -3.73
C LEU A 70 19.43 13.49 -3.55
N VAL A 71 19.19 12.85 -2.40
CA VAL A 71 19.71 11.51 -2.10
C VAL A 71 19.11 10.46 -3.04
N GLU A 72 17.82 10.56 -3.33
CA GLU A 72 17.13 9.72 -4.31
C GLU A 72 17.71 9.85 -5.72
N MET A 73 18.01 11.08 -6.16
CA MET A 73 18.68 11.32 -7.44
C MET A 73 20.09 10.72 -7.49
N GLN A 74 20.85 10.77 -6.39
CA GLN A 74 22.18 10.17 -6.30
C GLN A 74 22.13 8.64 -6.30
N LEU A 75 21.11 8.04 -5.68
CA LEU A 75 20.94 6.59 -5.60
C LEU A 75 20.21 6.00 -6.83
N GLY A 76 19.63 6.84 -7.69
CA GLY A 76 18.82 6.39 -8.82
C GLY A 76 17.50 5.73 -8.42
N ILE A 77 17.00 6.03 -7.22
CA ILE A 77 15.76 5.47 -6.67
C ILE A 77 14.73 6.61 -6.66
N SER A 78 13.50 6.34 -7.08
CA SER A 78 12.39 7.28 -6.92
C SER A 78 11.39 6.70 -5.92
N ALA A 79 11.23 7.34 -4.77
CA ALA A 79 10.14 7.02 -3.86
C ALA A 79 8.95 7.93 -4.20
N ASP A 80 7.95 7.42 -4.92
CA ASP A 80 6.67 8.12 -5.08
C ASP A 80 5.80 7.89 -3.82
N ALA A 81 6.31 8.38 -2.69
CA ALA A 81 5.68 8.26 -1.39
C ALA A 81 4.92 9.55 -1.05
N PRO A 82 3.71 9.46 -0.47
CA PRO A 82 2.94 10.64 -0.08
C PRO A 82 3.71 11.49 0.95
N LEU A 83 3.37 12.77 1.02
CA LEU A 83 3.85 13.65 2.08
C LEU A 83 3.22 13.25 3.42
N CYS A 84 3.99 13.32 4.50
CA CYS A 84 3.49 13.12 5.85
C CYS A 84 2.37 14.13 6.14
N PHE A 85 1.20 13.66 6.57
CA PHE A 85 0.06 14.55 6.87
C PHE A 85 0.33 15.52 8.04
N SER A 86 1.26 15.20 8.93
CA SER A 86 1.58 16.02 10.10
C SER A 86 2.62 17.11 9.84
N CYS A 87 3.66 16.83 9.05
CA CYS A 87 4.78 17.76 8.82
C CYS A 87 5.03 18.11 7.35
N GLY A 88 4.35 17.45 6.41
CA GLY A 88 4.53 17.69 4.98
C GLY A 88 5.84 17.16 4.39
N THR A 89 6.72 16.54 5.19
CA THR A 89 7.95 15.92 4.67
C THR A 89 7.63 14.64 3.90
N LYS A 90 8.40 14.36 2.85
CA LYS A 90 8.33 13.10 2.12
C LYS A 90 8.47 11.91 3.09
N MET A 91 7.70 10.85 2.88
CA MET A 91 7.79 9.63 3.70
C MET A 91 8.84 8.66 3.16
N GLN A 92 9.55 7.98 4.06
CA GLN A 92 10.41 6.83 3.74
C GLN A 92 9.55 5.61 3.39
N ARG A 93 10.14 4.62 2.71
CA ARG A 93 9.48 3.32 2.42
C ARG A 93 8.98 2.59 3.67
N ALA A 94 9.64 2.81 4.82
CA ALA A 94 9.26 2.23 6.10
C ALA A 94 8.10 2.96 6.81
N GLY A 95 7.59 4.07 6.24
CA GLY A 95 6.50 4.85 6.81
C GLY A 95 6.89 5.92 7.83
N SER A 96 8.19 6.11 8.10
CA SER A 96 8.72 7.24 8.86
C SER A 96 8.89 8.49 7.98
N CYS A 97 8.93 9.69 8.56
CA CYS A 97 9.35 10.89 7.84
C CYS A 97 10.83 10.79 7.46
N TYR A 98 11.23 11.41 6.34
CA TYR A 98 12.65 11.65 6.04
C TYR A 98 13.29 12.64 7.03
#